data_AF-M1ADQ9-F1
#
_entry.id   AF-M1ADQ9-F1
#
_cell.length_a   1.000
_cell.length_b   1.000
_cell.length_c   1.000
_cell.angle_alpha   90.00
_cell.angle_beta   90.00
_cell.angle_gamma   90.00
#
_symmetry.space_group_name_H-M   'P 1'
#
loop_
_entity.id
_entity.type
_entity.pdbx_description
1 polymer ?
#
loop_
_entity_poly.entity_id
_entity_poly.type
_entity_poly.pdbx_seq_one_letter_code
_entity_poly.pdbx_strand_id
1 'polypeptide(L)'
;MVVTERPRLKKTHFIVIKAFKLKLWMLLAVMSMSTGVVIWLNEYVNDNPDFSGSFPQLIGSMLWFSVTVLSFSQRELIRSNLSRLVLTTWLCVVVIVTACFTALLSSIMTVPRLEPSVVNVDYLLRTNAAVGCNNKSFIIKYLVNLQFKPENIKQISSINDYPNAFEKGEISAAFFVVPHAKVFLAKFCKGYTKSGPVYKLGGFGFVFPKGSPLAVDISEAVLKVSQSGEIRQLEEQMLISSNCSSSSAVEHDPGLGPELFSGPLLISAVICGIVFLISIARLVRKHWLYLSSIIANSANVVLRWASLVLTQCYTRIVGSRSVKDSNNVIEQRPNNQQNVEITEVF
;
A
#
# COMPACT_ATOMS: atom_id res chain seq x y z
N MET A 1 -25.39 22.24 -7.90
CA MET A 1 -24.70 23.10 -6.91
C MET A 1 -23.21 23.09 -7.17
N VAL A 2 -22.45 24.04 -6.64
CA VAL A 2 -20.98 24.04 -6.61
C VAL A 2 -20.55 23.83 -5.17
N VAL A 3 -19.55 22.99 -4.96
CA VAL A 3 -19.02 22.63 -3.65
C VAL A 3 -17.51 22.67 -3.68
N THR A 4 -16.88 22.74 -2.51
CA THR A 4 -15.45 22.52 -2.41
C THR A 4 -15.08 21.11 -2.84
N GLU A 5 -13.94 20.99 -3.50
CA GLU A 5 -13.33 19.72 -3.84
C GLU A 5 -12.74 19.11 -2.57
N ARG A 6 -13.01 17.81 -2.31
CA ARG A 6 -12.24 17.09 -1.31
C ARG A 6 -10.91 16.68 -1.93
N PRO A 7 -9.75 17.03 -1.32
CA PRO A 7 -8.50 16.41 -1.71
C PRO A 7 -8.60 14.92 -1.42
N ARG A 8 -8.79 14.10 -2.46
CA ARG A 8 -8.78 12.63 -2.35
C ARG A 8 -7.41 12.08 -1.95
N LEU A 9 -6.39 12.93 -1.95
CA LEU A 9 -4.98 12.66 -1.70
C LEU A 9 -4.60 12.31 -0.24
N LYS A 10 -5.54 11.84 0.59
CA LYS A 10 -5.17 11.21 1.88
C LYS A 10 -5.03 9.69 1.82
N LYS A 11 -5.30 9.03 0.67
CA LYS A 11 -5.10 7.57 0.49
C LYS A 11 -4.53 7.20 -0.88
N THR A 12 -3.43 7.85 -1.28
CA THR A 12 -2.73 7.60 -2.56
C THR A 12 -1.91 6.30 -2.55
N HIS A 13 -1.46 5.83 -1.39
CA HIS A 13 -0.49 4.72 -1.25
C HIS A 13 -0.95 3.36 -1.81
N PHE A 14 -2.26 3.13 -2.02
CA PHE A 14 -2.82 1.84 -2.43
C PHE A 14 -3.81 1.93 -3.60
N ILE A 15 -3.73 2.96 -4.43
CA ILE A 15 -4.62 3.13 -5.59
C ILE A 15 -4.54 1.93 -6.54
N VAL A 16 -3.35 1.36 -6.73
CA VAL A 16 -3.13 0.18 -7.59
C VAL A 16 -3.90 -1.05 -7.08
N ILE A 17 -3.90 -1.30 -5.76
CA ILE A 17 -4.63 -2.44 -5.16
C ILE A 17 -6.15 -2.23 -5.28
N LYS A 18 -6.61 -0.97 -5.27
CA LYS A 18 -8.02 -0.60 -5.37
C LYS A 18 -8.63 -0.90 -6.76
N ALA A 19 -7.81 -1.14 -7.79
CA ALA A 19 -8.31 -1.50 -9.13
C ALA A 19 -9.20 -2.76 -9.09
N PHE A 20 -8.90 -3.70 -8.18
CA PHE A 20 -9.75 -4.87 -7.92
C PHE A 20 -10.27 -4.88 -6.49
N LYS A 21 -11.52 -5.34 -6.33
CA LYS A 21 -12.10 -5.59 -4.99
C LYS A 21 -11.39 -6.77 -4.34
N LEU A 22 -11.26 -6.75 -3.01
CA LEU A 22 -10.67 -7.85 -2.22
C LEU A 22 -11.25 -9.23 -2.61
N LYS A 23 -12.57 -9.30 -2.85
CA LYS A 23 -13.24 -10.53 -3.30
C LYS A 23 -12.65 -11.13 -4.58
N LEU A 24 -12.26 -10.28 -5.54
CA LEU A 24 -11.67 -10.73 -6.80
C LEU A 24 -10.22 -11.19 -6.61
N TRP A 25 -9.44 -10.50 -5.77
CA TRP A 25 -8.09 -10.94 -5.38
C TRP A 25 -8.11 -12.31 -4.72
N MET A 26 -9.04 -12.53 -3.77
CA MET A 26 -9.19 -13.82 -3.10
C MET A 26 -9.63 -14.92 -4.08
N LEU A 27 -10.55 -14.62 -5.00
CA LEU A 27 -11.00 -15.57 -6.01
C LEU A 27 -9.84 -15.99 -6.93
N LEU A 28 -9.03 -15.04 -7.40
CA LEU A 28 -7.86 -15.32 -8.24
C LEU A 28 -6.84 -16.20 -7.50
N ALA A 29 -6.59 -15.93 -6.21
CA ALA A 29 -5.69 -16.74 -5.39
C ALA A 29 -6.20 -18.17 -5.20
N VAL A 30 -7.50 -18.34 -4.88
CA VAL A 30 -8.11 -19.66 -4.71
C VAL A 30 -8.12 -20.46 -6.01
N MET A 31 -8.47 -19.83 -7.14
CA MET A 31 -8.48 -20.49 -8.45
C MET A 31 -7.06 -20.85 -8.91
N SER A 32 -6.07 -20.00 -8.65
CA SER A 32 -4.66 -20.28 -8.96
C SER A 32 -4.15 -21.47 -8.15
N MET A 33 -4.46 -21.51 -6.85
CA MET A 33 -4.10 -22.64 -5.99
C MET A 33 -4.78 -23.93 -6.46
N SER A 34 -6.07 -23.88 -6.76
CA SER A 34 -6.83 -25.04 -7.26
C SER A 34 -6.25 -25.58 -8.57
N THR A 35 -5.89 -24.69 -9.49
CA THR A 35 -5.26 -25.07 -10.76
C THR A 35 -3.88 -25.71 -10.52
N GLY A 36 -3.08 -25.14 -9.61
CA GLY A 36 -1.81 -25.72 -9.19
C GLY A 36 -1.97 -27.12 -8.61
N VAL A 37 -2.99 -27.35 -7.78
CA VAL A 37 -3.33 -28.68 -7.23
C VAL A 37 -3.65 -29.68 -8.33
N VAL A 38 -4.49 -29.29 -9.30
CA VAL A 38 -4.92 -30.17 -10.39
C VAL A 38 -3.74 -30.57 -11.27
N ILE A 39 -2.88 -29.61 -11.65
CA ILE A 39 -1.67 -29.89 -12.44
C ILE A 39 -0.71 -30.78 -11.65
N TRP A 40 -0.48 -30.44 -10.38
CA TRP A 40 0.39 -31.23 -9.50
C TRP A 40 -0.09 -32.68 -9.36
N LEU A 41 -1.38 -32.89 -9.06
CA LEU A 41 -1.95 -34.23 -8.91
C LEU A 41 -1.85 -35.02 -10.21
N ASN A 42 -2.10 -34.38 -11.36
CA ASN A 42 -1.99 -35.05 -12.64
C ASN A 42 -0.54 -35.40 -12.99
N GLU A 43 0.45 -34.53 -12.74
CA GLU A 43 1.86 -34.84 -12.98
C GLU A 43 2.41 -35.87 -11.98
N TYR A 44 1.95 -35.85 -10.73
CA TYR A 44 2.31 -36.82 -9.71
C TYR A 44 1.84 -38.24 -10.07
N VAL A 45 0.59 -38.38 -10.56
CA VAL A 45 0.05 -39.67 -11.02
C VAL A 45 0.78 -40.20 -12.27
N ASN A 46 1.37 -39.33 -13.08
CA ASN A 46 2.12 -39.70 -14.29
C ASN A 46 3.63 -39.88 -14.04
N ASP A 47 4.05 -40.09 -12.78
CA ASP A 47 5.43 -40.36 -12.37
C ASP A 47 6.46 -39.31 -12.85
N ASN A 48 6.11 -38.02 -12.82
CA ASN A 48 7.05 -36.97 -13.18
C ASN A 48 8.09 -36.72 -12.07
N PRO A 49 9.41 -36.87 -12.33
CA PRO A 49 10.45 -36.70 -11.31
C PRO A 49 10.49 -35.29 -10.71
N ASP A 50 10.12 -34.26 -11.48
CA ASP A 50 10.14 -32.85 -11.02
C ASP A 50 9.10 -32.57 -9.92
N PHE A 51 8.08 -33.43 -9.79
CA PHE A 51 6.99 -33.28 -8.83
C PHE A 51 7.03 -34.31 -7.68
N SER A 52 8.13 -35.07 -7.58
CA SER A 52 8.33 -36.14 -6.59
C SER A 52 9.31 -35.73 -5.46
N GLY A 53 8.99 -36.01 -4.19
CA GLY A 53 9.82 -35.60 -3.04
C GLY A 53 9.26 -35.96 -1.65
N SER A 54 9.80 -35.34 -0.59
CA SER A 54 9.31 -35.49 0.80
C SER A 54 8.15 -34.53 1.12
N PHE A 55 7.12 -34.97 1.87
CA PHE A 55 5.85 -34.25 2.12
C PHE A 55 5.96 -32.73 2.40
N PRO A 56 6.91 -32.23 3.23
CA PRO A 56 7.05 -30.78 3.49
C PRO A 56 7.60 -30.00 2.28
N GLN A 57 8.45 -30.62 1.48
CA GLN A 57 9.01 -30.01 0.26
C GLN A 57 7.97 -29.98 -0.86
N LEU A 58 7.07 -30.96 -0.92
CA LEU A 58 5.97 -30.99 -1.89
C LEU A 58 4.98 -29.85 -1.72
N ILE A 59 4.61 -29.53 -0.48
CA ILE A 59 3.68 -28.42 -0.21
C ILE A 59 4.33 -27.09 -0.59
N GLY A 60 5.64 -26.95 -0.34
CA GLY A 60 6.42 -25.80 -0.75
C GLY A 60 6.51 -25.63 -2.27
N SER A 61 6.82 -26.71 -3.01
CA SER A 61 6.89 -26.68 -4.47
C SER A 61 5.53 -26.44 -5.12
N MET A 62 4.45 -26.99 -4.56
CA MET A 62 3.07 -26.79 -5.04
C MET A 62 2.59 -25.33 -4.87
N LEU A 63 2.86 -24.72 -3.71
CA LEU A 63 2.57 -23.31 -3.47
C LEU A 63 3.42 -22.41 -4.36
N TRP A 64 4.69 -22.75 -4.56
CA TRP A 64 5.61 -22.00 -5.42
C TRP A 64 5.25 -22.11 -6.90
N PHE A 65 4.85 -23.30 -7.38
CA PHE A 65 4.34 -23.53 -8.71
C PHE A 65 3.12 -22.66 -9.00
N SER A 66 2.17 -22.60 -8.06
CA SER A 66 0.98 -21.74 -8.18
C SER A 66 1.33 -20.24 -8.33
N VAL A 67 2.39 -19.77 -7.66
CA VAL A 67 2.89 -18.39 -7.77
C VAL A 67 3.62 -18.14 -9.09
N THR A 68 4.43 -19.09 -9.55
CA THR A 68 5.19 -18.97 -10.81
C THR A 68 4.28 -19.00 -12.04
N VAL A 69 3.20 -19.78 -12.02
CA VAL A 69 2.17 -19.80 -13.07
C VAL A 69 1.46 -18.44 -13.18
N LEU A 70 1.16 -17.80 -12.05
CA LEU A 70 0.56 -16.45 -12.04
C LEU A 70 1.52 -15.38 -12.59
N SER A 71 2.82 -15.59 -12.44
CA SER A 71 3.88 -14.64 -12.83
C SER A 71 4.47 -14.92 -14.22
N PHE A 72 3.87 -15.82 -15.02
CA PHE A 72 4.41 -16.29 -16.30
C PHE A 72 5.86 -16.81 -16.22
N SER A 73 6.33 -17.21 -15.04
CA SER A 73 7.71 -17.62 -14.76
C SER A 73 7.78 -19.13 -14.51
N GLN A 74 7.11 -19.91 -15.37
CA GLN A 74 7.07 -21.36 -15.19
C GLN A 74 8.44 -21.97 -15.55
N ARG A 75 9.07 -22.61 -14.56
CA ARG A 75 10.36 -23.31 -14.73
C ARG A 75 10.22 -24.82 -14.94
N GLU A 76 9.09 -25.40 -14.54
CA GLU A 76 8.87 -26.85 -14.52
C GLU A 76 8.30 -27.37 -15.84
N LEU A 77 8.87 -28.45 -16.34
CA LEU A 77 8.48 -29.11 -17.59
C LEU A 77 7.27 -30.01 -17.34
N ILE A 78 6.12 -29.61 -17.89
CA ILE A 78 4.89 -30.40 -17.82
C ILE A 78 4.91 -31.47 -18.92
N ARG A 79 4.84 -32.75 -18.52
CA ARG A 79 4.86 -33.89 -19.46
C ARG A 79 3.47 -34.28 -19.94
N SER A 80 2.43 -34.20 -19.11
CA SER A 80 1.08 -34.62 -19.51
C SER A 80 0.39 -33.62 -20.44
N ASN A 81 -0.24 -34.13 -21.50
CA ASN A 81 -1.08 -33.33 -22.39
C ASN A 81 -2.32 -32.74 -21.67
N LEU A 82 -2.85 -33.43 -20.65
CA LEU A 82 -3.99 -32.94 -19.85
C LEU A 82 -3.57 -31.76 -18.97
N SER A 83 -2.43 -31.86 -18.29
CA SER A 83 -1.84 -30.76 -17.50
C SER A 83 -1.56 -29.54 -18.38
N ARG A 84 -1.06 -29.76 -19.61
CA ARG A 84 -0.84 -28.68 -20.59
C ARG A 84 -2.13 -27.98 -20.97
N LEU A 85 -3.20 -28.72 -21.23
CA LEU A 85 -4.51 -28.14 -21.55
C LEU A 85 -5.02 -27.28 -20.39
N VAL A 86 -5.01 -27.81 -19.16
CA VAL A 86 -5.44 -27.08 -17.94
C VAL A 86 -4.62 -25.81 -17.75
N LEU A 87 -3.30 -25.90 -17.90
CA LEU A 87 -2.40 -24.76 -17.81
C LEU A 87 -2.69 -23.72 -18.90
N THR A 88 -2.83 -24.13 -20.17
CA THR A 88 -3.11 -23.22 -21.28
C THR A 88 -4.43 -22.46 -21.07
N THR A 89 -5.48 -23.16 -20.63
CA THR A 89 -6.76 -22.53 -20.29
C THR A 89 -6.61 -21.52 -19.15
N TRP A 90 -5.87 -21.88 -18.09
CA TRP A 90 -5.64 -20.97 -16.96
C TRP A 90 -4.80 -19.74 -17.35
N LEU A 91 -3.74 -19.92 -18.13
CA LEU A 91 -2.93 -18.82 -18.65
C LEU A 91 -3.76 -17.85 -19.49
N CYS A 92 -4.70 -18.35 -20.30
CA CYS A 92 -5.64 -17.50 -21.04
C CYS A 92 -6.47 -16.63 -20.10
N VAL A 93 -6.99 -17.20 -19.00
CA VAL A 93 -7.73 -16.44 -17.98
C VAL A 93 -6.84 -15.37 -17.34
N VAL A 94 -5.61 -15.70 -16.95
CA VAL A 94 -4.67 -14.76 -16.32
C VAL A 94 -4.33 -13.59 -17.26
N VAL A 95 -4.14 -13.85 -18.56
CA VAL A 95 -3.89 -12.81 -19.56
C VAL A 95 -5.08 -11.85 -19.65
N ILE A 96 -6.31 -12.37 -19.74
CA ILE A 96 -7.53 -11.54 -19.81
C ILE A 96 -7.66 -10.69 -18.55
N VAL A 97 -7.47 -11.28 -17.37
CA VAL A 97 -7.54 -10.56 -16.08
C VAL A 97 -6.49 -9.45 -16.01
N THR A 98 -5.27 -9.72 -16.47
CA THR A 98 -4.16 -8.74 -16.49
C THR A 98 -4.46 -7.58 -17.46
N ALA A 99 -5.05 -7.87 -18.62
CA ALA A 99 -5.49 -6.86 -19.57
C ALA A 99 -6.59 -5.97 -18.98
N CYS A 100 -7.61 -6.57 -18.35
CA CYS A 100 -8.67 -5.84 -17.67
C CYS A 100 -8.15 -5.01 -16.49
N PHE A 101 -7.21 -5.54 -15.71
CA PHE A 101 -6.55 -4.82 -14.63
C PHE A 101 -5.86 -3.56 -15.16
N THR A 102 -5.09 -3.69 -16.23
CA THR A 102 -4.37 -2.58 -16.86
C THR A 102 -5.35 -1.53 -17.41
N ALA A 103 -6.44 -1.95 -18.06
CA ALA A 103 -7.48 -1.05 -18.56
C ALA A 103 -8.21 -0.29 -17.44
N LEU A 104 -8.56 -0.97 -16.35
CA LEU A 104 -9.20 -0.34 -15.19
C LEU A 104 -8.24 0.62 -14.48
N LEU A 105 -6.98 0.24 -14.32
CA LEU A 105 -5.96 1.09 -13.74
C LEU A 105 -5.76 2.36 -14.58
N SER A 106 -5.67 2.22 -15.91
CA SER A 106 -5.61 3.34 -16.85
C SER A 106 -6.84 4.25 -16.75
N SER A 107 -8.05 3.68 -16.68
CA SER A 107 -9.29 4.46 -16.46
C SER A 107 -9.29 5.22 -15.13
N ILE A 108 -8.71 4.63 -14.08
CA ILE A 108 -8.57 5.29 -12.77
C ILE A 108 -7.59 6.47 -12.84
N MET A 109 -6.49 6.35 -13.60
CA MET A 109 -5.49 7.41 -13.77
C MET A 109 -5.95 8.54 -14.70
N THR A 110 -6.77 8.22 -15.70
CA THR A 110 -7.17 9.18 -16.75
C THR A 110 -8.33 10.08 -16.34
N VAL A 111 -9.15 9.68 -15.37
CA VAL A 111 -10.25 10.53 -14.90
C VAL A 111 -9.73 11.47 -13.82
N PRO A 112 -9.65 12.80 -14.05
CA PRO A 112 -9.44 13.76 -12.98
C PRO A 112 -10.62 13.67 -12.00
N ARG A 113 -10.41 12.99 -10.87
CA ARG A 113 -11.45 12.76 -9.85
C ARG A 113 -11.51 13.94 -8.90
N LEU A 114 -12.10 15.05 -9.34
CA LEU A 114 -12.58 16.10 -8.44
C LEU A 114 -13.76 15.51 -7.65
N GLU A 115 -13.51 14.91 -6.47
CA GLU A 115 -14.60 14.36 -5.67
C GLU A 115 -15.30 15.50 -4.91
N PRO A 116 -16.61 15.72 -5.13
CA PRO A 116 -17.32 16.80 -4.46
C PRO A 116 -17.37 16.55 -2.96
N SER A 117 -17.12 17.58 -2.15
CA SER A 117 -17.20 17.45 -0.68
C SER A 117 -18.60 17.09 -0.19
N VAL A 118 -19.62 17.51 -0.94
CA VAL A 118 -21.01 17.16 -0.71
C VAL A 118 -21.61 16.62 -1.99
N VAL A 119 -22.10 15.38 -1.96
CA VAL A 119 -22.58 14.67 -3.16
C VAL A 119 -24.02 15.05 -3.52
N ASN A 120 -24.90 15.16 -2.51
CA ASN A 120 -26.34 15.31 -2.72
C ASN A 120 -26.95 16.40 -1.85
N VAL A 121 -28.07 16.97 -2.33
CA VAL A 121 -28.86 17.97 -1.59
C VAL A 121 -29.44 17.37 -0.31
N ASP A 122 -29.84 16.10 -0.32
CA ASP A 122 -30.35 15.40 0.87
C ASP A 122 -29.36 15.39 2.04
N TYR A 123 -28.07 15.32 1.74
CA TYR A 123 -27.03 15.39 2.77
C TYR A 123 -27.05 16.75 3.46
N LEU A 124 -27.15 17.85 2.69
CA LEU A 124 -27.23 19.22 3.23
C LEU A 124 -28.48 19.42 4.09
N LEU A 125 -29.60 18.83 3.69
CA LEU A 125 -30.85 18.89 4.45
C LEU A 125 -30.73 18.14 5.78
N ARG A 126 -30.19 16.92 5.77
CA ARG A 126 -30.02 16.09 6.97
C ARG A 126 -29.03 16.69 7.97
N THR A 127 -27.96 17.32 7.50
CA THR A 127 -26.95 17.96 8.37
C THR A 127 -27.31 19.40 8.73
N ASN A 128 -28.45 19.91 8.26
CA ASN A 128 -28.86 21.31 8.44
C ASN A 128 -27.75 22.29 8.04
N ALA A 129 -27.04 22.00 6.96
CA ALA A 129 -25.87 22.76 6.53
C ALA A 129 -26.25 24.12 5.92
N ALA A 130 -25.40 25.13 6.14
CA ALA A 130 -25.56 26.44 5.52
C ALA A 130 -25.19 26.40 4.03
N VAL A 131 -25.96 27.10 3.20
CA VAL A 131 -25.82 27.12 1.75
C VAL A 131 -25.79 28.56 1.23
N GLY A 132 -24.92 28.84 0.26
CA GLY A 132 -24.77 30.15 -0.35
C GLY A 132 -25.61 30.30 -1.61
N CYS A 133 -26.15 31.49 -1.85
CA CYS A 133 -26.77 31.86 -3.13
C CYS A 133 -26.62 33.36 -3.39
N ASN A 134 -26.79 33.77 -4.65
CA ASN A 134 -26.66 35.19 -5.01
C ASN A 134 -27.72 36.03 -4.29
N ASN A 135 -27.32 37.21 -3.83
CA ASN A 135 -28.22 38.17 -3.18
C ASN A 135 -29.43 38.50 -4.08
N LYS A 136 -30.62 38.59 -3.49
CA LYS A 136 -31.91 38.84 -4.18
C LYS A 136 -32.21 37.88 -5.34
N SER A 137 -31.68 36.66 -5.31
CA SER A 137 -31.94 35.66 -6.34
C SER A 137 -33.25 34.90 -6.11
N PHE A 138 -33.94 34.55 -7.21
CA PHE A 138 -35.08 33.61 -7.18
C PHE A 138 -34.71 32.24 -6.58
N ILE A 139 -33.42 31.89 -6.56
CA ILE A 139 -32.90 30.67 -5.94
C ILE A 139 -33.27 30.60 -4.46
N ILE A 140 -33.36 31.72 -3.74
CA ILE A 140 -33.73 31.75 -2.32
C ILE A 140 -35.11 31.11 -2.11
N LYS A 141 -36.10 31.54 -2.89
CA LYS A 141 -37.47 30.99 -2.81
C LYS A 141 -37.50 29.51 -3.15
N TYR A 142 -36.69 29.08 -4.12
CA TYR A 142 -36.58 27.67 -4.48
C TYR A 142 -35.93 26.82 -3.37
N LEU A 143 -34.88 27.32 -2.71
CA LEU A 143 -34.24 26.62 -1.60
C LEU A 143 -35.19 26.47 -0.41
N VAL A 144 -35.99 27.49 -0.11
CA VAL A 144 -37.04 27.39 0.92
C VAL A 144 -38.08 26.33 0.55
N ASN A 145 -38.49 26.25 -0.71
CA ASN A 145 -39.40 25.18 -1.19
C ASN A 145 -38.76 23.78 -1.11
N LEU A 146 -37.44 23.69 -1.24
CA LEU A 146 -36.66 22.46 -1.01
C LEU A 146 -36.44 22.16 0.48
N GLN A 147 -37.14 22.86 1.39
CA GLN A 147 -37.09 22.64 2.85
C GLN A 147 -35.78 23.08 3.51
N PHE A 148 -34.98 23.93 2.86
CA PHE A 148 -33.89 24.62 3.56
C PHE A 148 -34.44 25.69 4.50
N LYS A 149 -33.91 25.71 5.73
CA LYS A 149 -34.25 26.76 6.69
C LYS A 149 -33.74 28.12 6.20
N PRO A 150 -34.55 29.20 6.26
CA PRO A 150 -34.14 30.53 5.83
C PRO A 150 -32.85 31.03 6.49
N GLU A 151 -32.63 30.70 7.77
CA GLU A 151 -31.43 31.05 8.55
C GLU A 151 -30.12 30.46 7.99
N ASN A 152 -30.23 29.32 7.30
CA ASN A 152 -29.12 28.59 6.69
C ASN A 152 -28.85 29.01 5.24
N ILE A 153 -29.70 29.87 4.65
CA ILE A 153 -29.51 30.39 3.30
C ILE A 153 -28.72 31.70 3.40
N LYS A 154 -27.41 31.64 3.12
CA LYS A 154 -26.53 32.80 3.10
C LYS A 154 -26.62 33.50 1.74
N GLN A 155 -26.91 34.79 1.79
CA GLN A 155 -26.97 35.64 0.59
C GLN A 155 -25.60 36.28 0.37
N ILE A 156 -25.02 36.00 -0.79
CA ILE A 156 -23.67 36.45 -1.15
C ILE A 156 -23.80 37.47 -2.28
N SER A 157 -23.18 38.64 -2.09
CA SER A 157 -23.26 39.80 -2.97
C SER A 157 -22.48 39.62 -4.27
N SER A 158 -21.23 39.17 -4.17
CA SER A 158 -20.32 39.06 -5.30
C SER A 158 -19.86 37.62 -5.52
N ILE A 159 -19.59 37.28 -6.77
CA ILE A 159 -18.96 36.00 -7.14
C ILE A 159 -17.59 35.82 -6.46
N ASN A 160 -16.91 36.93 -6.14
CA ASN A 160 -15.60 36.95 -5.49
C ASN A 160 -15.65 36.67 -3.99
N ASP A 161 -16.83 36.75 -3.37
CA ASP A 161 -16.99 36.57 -1.92
C ASP A 161 -17.19 35.08 -1.56
N TYR A 162 -17.57 34.26 -2.54
CA TYR A 162 -17.81 32.83 -2.35
C TYR A 162 -16.59 32.05 -1.84
N PRO A 163 -15.37 32.24 -2.36
CA PRO A 163 -14.19 31.57 -1.81
C PRO A 163 -14.01 31.81 -0.32
N ASN A 164 -14.10 33.08 0.12
CA ASN A 164 -14.00 33.44 1.53
C ASN A 164 -15.10 32.79 2.37
N ALA A 165 -16.33 32.71 1.84
CA ALA A 165 -17.45 32.05 2.53
C ALA A 165 -17.24 30.53 2.67
N PHE A 166 -16.64 29.88 1.67
CA PHE A 166 -16.25 28.47 1.74
C PHE A 166 -15.09 28.24 2.73
N GLU A 167 -14.06 29.09 2.71
CA GLU A 167 -12.88 28.98 3.58
C GLU A 167 -13.23 29.17 5.07
N LYS A 168 -14.11 30.12 5.38
CA LYS A 168 -14.61 30.35 6.74
C LYS A 168 -15.59 29.29 7.23
N GLY A 169 -16.03 28.37 6.35
CA GLY A 169 -17.06 27.39 6.66
C GLY A 169 -18.45 28.00 6.86
N GLU A 170 -18.67 29.23 6.40
CA GLU A 170 -19.99 29.89 6.45
C GLU A 170 -21.00 29.20 5.53
N ILE A 171 -20.52 28.57 4.46
CA ILE A 171 -21.32 27.78 3.53
C ILE A 171 -20.66 26.42 3.24
N SER A 172 -21.47 25.38 3.11
CA SER A 172 -21.04 24.04 2.67
C SER A 172 -21.24 23.81 1.17
N ALA A 173 -22.17 24.53 0.55
CA ALA A 173 -22.47 24.45 -0.87
C ALA A 173 -22.98 25.79 -1.39
N ALA A 174 -22.70 26.09 -2.66
CA ALA A 174 -23.21 27.25 -3.36
C ALA A 174 -24.22 26.84 -4.45
N PHE A 175 -25.36 27.51 -4.49
CA PHE A 175 -26.38 27.33 -5.52
C PHE A 175 -26.30 28.48 -6.53
N PHE A 176 -26.05 28.09 -7.78
CA PHE A 176 -25.93 28.97 -8.93
C PHE A 176 -26.87 28.54 -10.04
N VAL A 177 -27.27 29.48 -10.89
CA VAL A 177 -27.75 29.16 -12.24
C VAL A 177 -26.58 28.62 -13.06
N VAL A 178 -26.84 27.70 -13.99
CA VAL A 178 -25.80 26.99 -14.76
C VAL A 178 -24.72 27.89 -15.37
N PRO A 179 -25.01 28.99 -16.09
CA PRO A 179 -23.95 29.84 -16.65
C PRO A 179 -23.13 30.52 -15.56
N HIS A 180 -23.74 30.96 -14.45
CA HIS A 180 -22.98 31.53 -13.32
C HIS A 180 -22.05 30.49 -12.69
N ALA A 181 -22.49 29.23 -12.59
CA ALA A 181 -21.64 28.14 -12.11
C ALA A 181 -20.46 27.88 -13.07
N LYS A 182 -20.69 27.93 -14.39
CA LYS A 182 -19.63 27.77 -15.39
C LYS A 182 -18.60 28.90 -15.28
N VAL A 183 -19.05 30.15 -15.16
CA VAL A 183 -18.17 31.32 -14.96
C VAL A 183 -17.41 31.22 -13.64
N PHE A 184 -18.07 30.82 -12.55
CA PHE A 184 -17.42 30.63 -11.24
C PHE A 184 -16.27 29.62 -11.33
N LEU A 185 -16.52 28.45 -11.94
CA LEU A 185 -15.51 27.40 -12.07
C LEU A 185 -14.39 27.77 -13.05
N ALA A 186 -14.71 28.53 -14.11
CA ALA A 186 -13.71 29.05 -15.03
C ALA A 186 -12.83 30.13 -14.36
N LYS A 187 -13.38 30.90 -13.42
CA LYS A 187 -12.63 31.90 -12.65
C LYS A 187 -11.81 31.27 -11.52
N PHE A 188 -12.37 30.28 -10.83
CA PHE A 188 -11.75 29.59 -9.69
C PHE A 188 -11.49 28.12 -10.05
N CYS A 189 -10.45 27.86 -10.84
CA CYS A 189 -10.20 26.55 -11.45
C CYS A 189 -9.79 25.43 -10.50
N LYS A 190 -9.36 25.74 -9.27
CA LYS A 190 -8.88 24.76 -8.29
C LYS A 190 -9.74 24.79 -7.04
N GLY A 191 -9.99 23.63 -6.45
CA GLY A 191 -10.66 23.50 -5.15
C GLY A 191 -12.19 23.55 -5.19
N TYR A 192 -12.81 23.62 -6.37
CA TYR A 192 -14.27 23.66 -6.53
C TYR A 192 -14.74 22.74 -7.64
N THR A 193 -15.92 22.13 -7.46
CA THR A 193 -16.51 21.24 -8.47
C THR A 193 -18.04 21.29 -8.45
N LYS A 194 -18.67 20.89 -9.55
CA LYS A 194 -20.13 20.75 -9.63
C LYS A 194 -20.55 19.48 -8.91
N SER A 195 -21.67 19.56 -8.19
CA SER A 195 -22.25 18.43 -7.49
C SER A 195 -23.78 18.44 -7.52
N GLY A 196 -24.38 17.27 -7.34
CA GLY A 196 -25.82 17.04 -7.34
C GLY A 196 -26.50 17.20 -8.71
N PRO A 197 -27.82 16.95 -8.78
CA PRO A 197 -28.60 17.11 -9.99
C PRO A 197 -28.74 18.59 -10.40
N VAL A 198 -28.93 18.82 -11.70
CA VAL A 198 -29.23 20.15 -12.26
C VAL A 198 -30.76 20.32 -12.30
N TYR A 199 -31.27 21.28 -11.53
CA TYR A 199 -32.69 21.63 -11.53
C TYR A 199 -33.00 22.64 -12.64
N LYS A 200 -33.92 22.32 -13.55
CA LYS A 200 -34.43 23.27 -14.56
C LYS A 200 -35.51 24.15 -13.94
N LEU A 201 -35.12 25.33 -13.47
CA LEU A 201 -36.01 26.31 -12.82
C LEU A 201 -36.43 27.48 -13.71
N GLY A 202 -35.98 27.49 -14.97
CA GLY A 202 -36.23 28.55 -15.94
C GLY A 202 -35.06 28.77 -16.89
N GLY A 203 -35.11 29.86 -17.64
CA GLY A 203 -34.08 30.29 -18.59
C GLY A 203 -33.93 31.81 -18.64
N PHE A 204 -32.91 32.27 -19.36
CA PHE A 204 -32.75 33.69 -19.68
C PHE A 204 -33.60 34.04 -20.90
N GLY A 205 -34.12 35.26 -20.94
CA GLY A 205 -34.94 35.72 -22.05
C GLY A 205 -34.88 37.24 -22.19
N PHE A 206 -35.18 37.70 -23.40
CA PHE A 206 -35.37 39.11 -23.68
C PHE A 206 -36.80 39.51 -23.32
N VAL A 207 -36.98 40.71 -22.81
CA VAL A 207 -38.29 41.22 -22.37
C VAL A 207 -38.66 42.43 -23.20
N PHE A 208 -39.88 42.41 -23.73
CA PHE A 208 -40.44 43.50 -24.52
C PHE A 208 -41.83 43.89 -23.99
N PRO A 209 -42.27 45.14 -24.20
CA PRO A 209 -43.65 45.54 -23.92
C PRO A 209 -44.65 44.65 -24.67
N LYS A 210 -45.79 44.40 -24.03
CA LYS A 210 -46.85 43.58 -24.63
C LYS A 210 -47.32 44.22 -25.95
N GLY A 211 -47.33 43.43 -27.02
CA GLY A 211 -47.70 43.88 -28.37
C GLY A 211 -46.54 44.41 -29.21
N SER A 212 -45.30 44.41 -28.69
CA SER A 212 -44.13 44.79 -29.48
C SER A 212 -43.84 43.74 -30.58
N PRO A 213 -43.67 44.14 -31.85
CA PRO A 213 -43.30 43.21 -32.93
C PRO A 213 -41.89 42.62 -32.72
N LEU A 214 -41.02 43.35 -32.01
CA LEU A 214 -39.65 42.96 -31.73
C LEU A 214 -39.56 41.65 -30.94
N ALA A 215 -40.60 41.30 -30.17
CA ALA A 215 -40.65 40.02 -29.47
C ALA A 215 -40.63 38.83 -30.44
N VAL A 216 -41.30 38.96 -31.59
CA VAL A 216 -41.34 37.92 -32.62
C VAL A 216 -39.99 37.85 -33.34
N ASP A 217 -39.50 39.00 -33.81
CA ASP A 217 -38.24 39.09 -34.56
C ASP A 217 -37.04 38.56 -33.75
N ILE A 218 -36.95 38.95 -32.48
CA ILE A 218 -35.86 38.50 -31.59
C ILE A 218 -36.02 37.02 -31.23
N SER A 219 -37.25 36.52 -31.06
CA SER A 219 -37.46 35.08 -30.82
C SER A 219 -37.02 34.25 -32.02
N GLU A 220 -37.31 34.69 -33.24
CA GLU A 220 -36.84 34.04 -34.47
C GLU A 220 -35.31 34.08 -34.58
N ALA A 221 -34.70 35.24 -34.30
CA ALA A 221 -33.24 35.37 -34.30
C ALA A 221 -32.57 34.44 -33.26
N VAL A 222 -33.11 34.38 -32.03
CA VAL A 222 -32.61 33.47 -30.98
C VAL A 222 -32.72 32.01 -31.42
N LEU A 223 -33.81 31.61 -32.09
CA LEU A 223 -33.96 30.26 -32.63
C LEU A 223 -32.91 29.96 -33.72
N LYS A 224 -32.67 30.88 -34.65
CA LYS A 224 -31.64 30.74 -35.71
C LYS A 224 -30.25 30.51 -35.11
N VAL A 225 -29.84 31.35 -34.15
CA VAL A 225 -28.52 31.25 -33.48
C VAL A 225 -28.43 30.00 -32.59
N SER A 226 -29.55 29.57 -32.00
CA SER A 226 -29.61 28.32 -31.22
C SER A 226 -29.44 27.08 -32.10
N GLN A 227 -30.00 27.09 -33.31
CA GLN A 227 -29.91 25.98 -34.27
C GLN A 227 -28.56 25.93 -35.00
N SER A 228 -27.93 27.09 -35.27
CA SER A 228 -26.62 27.14 -35.93
C SER A 228 -25.47 26.66 -35.04
N GLY A 229 -25.68 26.59 -33.72
CA GLY A 229 -24.65 26.20 -32.75
C GLY A 229 -23.71 27.34 -32.33
N GLU A 230 -23.93 28.56 -32.84
CA GLU A 230 -23.17 29.77 -32.49
C GLU A 230 -23.20 30.07 -30.98
N ILE A 231 -24.31 29.80 -30.30
CA ILE A 231 -24.41 29.98 -28.84
C ILE A 231 -23.32 29.20 -28.10
N ARG A 232 -23.05 27.96 -28.54
CA ARG A 232 -22.02 27.12 -27.91
C ARG A 232 -20.62 27.69 -28.14
N GLN A 233 -20.37 28.20 -29.35
CA GLN A 233 -19.09 28.82 -29.69
C GLN A 233 -18.85 30.10 -28.86
N LEU A 234 -19.87 30.95 -28.73
CA LEU A 234 -19.84 32.14 -27.87
C LEU A 234 -19.60 31.77 -26.41
N GLU A 235 -20.27 30.73 -25.91
CA GLU A 235 -20.07 30.24 -24.54
C GLU A 235 -18.63 29.79 -24.31
N GLU A 236 -18.08 28.98 -25.21
CA GLU A 236 -16.70 28.50 -25.12
C GLU A 236 -15.70 29.67 -25.17
N GLN A 237 -15.85 30.59 -26.13
CA GLN A 237 -14.98 31.77 -26.26
C GLN A 237 -15.01 32.66 -25.01
N MET A 238 -16.20 32.91 -24.45
CA MET A 238 -16.34 33.74 -23.25
C MET A 238 -15.73 33.07 -22.02
N LEU A 239 -15.83 31.74 -21.89
CA LEU A 239 -15.25 31.00 -20.77
C LEU A 239 -13.72 30.88 -20.87
N ILE A 240 -13.15 30.77 -22.07
CA ILE A 240 -11.69 30.70 -22.32
C ILE A 240 -10.97 31.97 -21.82
N SER A 241 -11.61 33.13 -21.88
CA SER A 241 -11.03 34.40 -21.39
C SER A 241 -10.76 34.43 -19.88
N SER A 242 -11.33 33.48 -19.13
CA SER A 242 -11.07 33.31 -17.70
C SER A 242 -9.71 32.62 -17.54
N ASN A 243 -8.65 33.43 -17.54
CA ASN A 243 -7.26 33.03 -17.43
C ASN A 243 -6.99 32.20 -16.16
N CYS A 244 -7.25 30.90 -16.23
CA CYS A 244 -6.48 29.93 -15.48
C CYS A 244 -5.17 29.67 -16.22
N SER A 245 -4.46 30.76 -16.50
CA SER A 245 -3.04 30.68 -16.81
C SER A 245 -2.39 30.16 -15.54
N SER A 246 -1.63 29.08 -15.68
CA SER A 246 -1.03 28.28 -14.61
C SER A 246 -0.01 29.06 -13.78
N SER A 247 -0.44 30.09 -13.03
CA SER A 247 0.41 30.84 -12.08
C SER A 247 0.62 30.10 -10.75
N SER A 248 0.31 28.81 -10.74
CA SER A 248 0.80 27.84 -9.76
C SER A 248 0.81 26.47 -10.43
N ALA A 249 1.55 26.36 -11.53
CA ALA A 249 2.18 25.10 -11.87
C ALA A 249 3.21 24.82 -10.76
N VAL A 250 2.75 24.30 -9.62
CA VAL A 250 3.50 23.18 -9.05
C VAL A 250 3.44 22.17 -10.17
N GLU A 251 4.58 22.00 -10.85
CA GLU A 251 4.81 20.95 -11.82
C GLU A 251 4.32 19.65 -11.20
N HIS A 252 3.09 19.25 -11.51
CA HIS A 252 2.84 17.82 -11.61
C HIS A 252 3.46 17.45 -12.93
N ASP A 253 4.78 17.22 -12.83
CA ASP A 253 5.56 16.47 -13.79
C ASP A 253 4.66 15.30 -14.26
N PRO A 254 4.41 15.12 -15.58
CA PRO A 254 3.59 14.03 -16.08
C PRO A 254 4.16 12.63 -15.75
N GLY A 255 5.29 12.56 -15.04
CA GLY A 255 5.83 11.36 -14.43
C GLY A 255 4.94 10.74 -13.35
N LEU A 256 4.86 9.42 -13.35
CA LEU A 256 4.24 8.67 -12.26
C LEU A 256 5.08 8.84 -10.99
N GLY A 257 4.61 9.64 -10.04
CA GLY A 257 5.25 9.79 -8.73
C GLY A 257 5.23 8.49 -7.91
N PRO A 258 6.17 8.31 -6.96
CA PRO A 258 6.26 7.13 -6.11
C PRO A 258 5.05 6.95 -5.19
N GLU A 259 4.25 7.99 -5.00
CA GLU A 259 3.05 7.99 -4.15
C GLU A 259 2.06 6.88 -4.53
N LEU A 260 1.97 6.55 -5.82
CA LEU A 260 1.04 5.55 -6.34
C LEU A 260 1.44 4.11 -5.98
N PHE A 261 2.75 3.84 -5.96
CA PHE A 261 3.33 2.53 -5.68
C PHE A 261 3.89 2.40 -4.27
N SER A 262 3.81 3.47 -3.49
CA SER A 262 4.40 3.59 -2.15
C SER A 262 3.95 2.46 -1.21
N GLY A 263 2.66 2.07 -1.22
CA GLY A 263 2.16 1.00 -0.36
C GLY A 263 2.80 -0.37 -0.67
N PRO A 264 2.66 -0.91 -1.89
CA PRO A 264 3.31 -2.16 -2.29
C PRO A 264 4.84 -2.15 -2.10
N LEU A 265 5.51 -1.05 -2.43
CA LEU A 265 6.97 -0.91 -2.26
C LEU A 265 7.37 -0.97 -0.79
N LEU A 266 6.62 -0.34 0.11
CA LEU A 266 6.88 -0.36 1.55
C LEU A 266 6.69 -1.76 2.13
N ILE A 267 5.66 -2.49 1.71
CA ILE A 267 5.44 -3.89 2.11
C ILE A 267 6.63 -4.75 1.67
N SER A 268 7.08 -4.61 0.42
CA SER A 268 8.25 -5.33 -0.09
C SER A 268 9.52 -4.99 0.70
N ALA A 269 9.76 -3.71 0.99
CA ALA A 269 10.91 -3.26 1.76
C ALA A 269 10.93 -3.84 3.18
N VAL A 270 9.77 -3.88 3.85
CA VAL A 270 9.63 -4.46 5.19
C VAL A 270 9.93 -5.96 5.18
N ILE A 271 9.37 -6.71 4.21
CA ILE A 271 9.63 -8.15 4.09
C ILE A 271 11.11 -8.43 3.83
N CYS A 272 11.72 -7.70 2.89
CA CYS A 272 13.15 -7.82 2.60
C CYS A 272 14.01 -7.49 3.83
N GLY A 273 13.67 -6.43 4.56
CA GLY A 273 14.35 -6.03 5.80
C GLY A 273 14.28 -7.11 6.88
N ILE A 274 13.11 -7.70 7.10
CA ILE A 274 12.92 -8.79 8.07
C ILE A 274 13.78 -10.02 7.69
N VAL A 275 13.73 -10.45 6.43
CA VAL A 275 14.51 -11.60 5.96
C VAL A 275 16.02 -11.33 6.07
N PHE A 276 16.45 -10.12 5.74
CA PHE A 276 17.83 -9.68 5.86
C PHE A 276 18.30 -9.70 7.33
N LEU A 277 17.51 -9.16 8.26
CA LEU A 277 17.81 -9.17 9.69
C LEU A 277 17.90 -10.59 10.25
N ILE A 278 16.97 -11.47 9.88
CA ILE A 278 17.00 -12.89 10.28
C ILE A 278 18.27 -13.56 9.74
N SER A 279 18.65 -13.26 8.50
CA SER A 279 19.84 -13.82 7.86
C SER A 279 21.12 -13.37 8.56
N ILE A 280 21.23 -12.09 8.91
CA ILE A 280 22.34 -11.56 9.72
C ILE A 280 22.38 -12.22 11.09
N ALA A 281 21.24 -12.31 11.79
CA ALA A 281 21.18 -12.94 13.11
C ALA A 281 21.64 -14.40 13.06
N ARG A 282 21.25 -15.15 12.01
CA ARG A 282 21.72 -16.53 11.78
C ARG A 282 23.23 -16.58 11.52
N LEU A 283 23.75 -15.65 10.72
CA LEU A 283 25.18 -15.58 10.41
C LEU A 283 26.01 -15.25 11.64
N VAL A 284 25.59 -14.25 12.43
CA VAL A 284 26.22 -13.88 13.70
C VAL A 284 26.16 -15.02 14.69
N ARG A 285 25.01 -15.70 14.83
CA ARG A 285 24.90 -16.90 15.69
C ARG A 285 25.85 -18.00 15.23
N LYS A 286 25.95 -18.27 13.93
CA LYS A 286 26.86 -19.30 13.39
C LYS A 286 28.32 -18.92 13.67
N HIS A 287 28.69 -17.66 13.47
CA HIS A 287 30.04 -17.16 13.74
C HIS A 287 30.37 -17.14 15.24
N TRP A 288 29.40 -16.79 16.09
CA TRP A 288 29.53 -16.85 17.54
C TRP A 288 29.72 -18.29 18.04
N LEU A 289 28.92 -19.23 17.53
CA LEU A 289 29.08 -20.66 17.85
C LEU A 289 30.45 -21.18 17.41
N TYR A 290 30.91 -20.79 16.22
CA TYR A 290 32.25 -21.12 15.74
C TYR A 290 33.35 -20.54 16.64
N LEU A 291 33.26 -19.26 17.00
CA LEU A 291 34.24 -18.61 17.87
C LEU A 291 34.23 -19.20 19.29
N SER A 292 33.05 -19.50 19.83
CA SER A 292 32.91 -20.18 21.13
C SER A 292 33.56 -21.56 21.12
N SER A 293 33.48 -22.30 20.01
CA SER A 293 34.16 -23.59 19.87
C SER A 293 35.69 -23.45 19.85
N ILE A 294 36.21 -22.39 19.23
CA ILE A 294 37.65 -22.09 19.22
C ILE A 294 38.14 -21.71 20.62
N ILE A 295 37.40 -20.85 21.32
CA ILE A 295 37.75 -20.41 22.68
C ILE A 295 37.66 -21.59 23.66
N ALA A 296 36.65 -22.45 23.56
CA ALA A 296 36.55 -23.65 24.39
C ALA A 296 37.72 -24.61 24.12
N ASN A 297 38.13 -24.76 22.86
CA ASN A 297 39.25 -25.63 22.50
C ASN A 297 40.59 -25.06 23.01
N SER A 298 40.82 -23.75 22.90
CA SER A 298 42.04 -23.12 23.44
C SER A 298 42.08 -23.15 24.97
N ALA A 299 40.95 -22.94 25.65
CA ALA A 299 40.84 -23.06 27.10
C ALA A 299 41.14 -24.50 27.58
N ASN A 300 40.63 -25.52 26.89
CA ASN A 300 40.93 -26.92 27.20
C ASN A 300 42.42 -27.26 26.99
N VAL A 301 43.05 -26.70 25.96
CA VAL A 301 44.50 -26.87 25.74
C VAL A 301 45.29 -26.21 26.88
N VAL A 302 44.96 -24.98 27.27
CA VAL A 302 45.63 -24.29 28.40
C VAL A 302 45.40 -25.03 29.72
N LEU A 303 44.19 -25.53 29.98
CA LEU A 303 43.89 -26.31 31.18
C LEU A 303 44.69 -27.62 31.19
N ARG A 304 44.87 -28.26 30.03
CA ARG A 304 45.70 -29.46 29.90
C ARG A 304 47.17 -29.15 30.19
N TRP A 305 47.72 -28.06 29.67
CA TRP A 305 49.08 -27.60 30.00
C TRP A 305 49.24 -27.23 31.47
N ALA A 306 48.27 -26.50 32.05
CA ALA A 306 48.28 -26.15 33.46
C ALA A 306 48.20 -27.40 34.36
N SER A 307 47.38 -28.38 33.99
CA SER A 307 47.30 -29.66 34.71
C SER A 307 48.63 -30.41 34.66
N LEU A 308 49.29 -30.46 33.48
CA LEU A 308 50.60 -31.09 33.33
C LEU A 308 51.65 -30.41 34.20
N VAL A 309 51.72 -29.07 34.18
CA VAL A 309 52.64 -28.28 35.02
C VAL A 309 52.33 -28.47 36.51
N LEU A 310 51.06 -28.51 36.91
CA LEU A 310 50.67 -28.77 38.30
C LEU A 310 51.06 -30.18 38.75
N THR A 311 50.87 -31.22 37.93
CA THR A 311 51.38 -32.56 38.25
C THR A 311 52.91 -32.60 38.32
N GLN A 312 53.61 -31.84 37.48
CA GLN A 312 55.07 -31.76 37.47
C GLN A 312 55.59 -31.00 38.71
N CYS A 313 54.88 -29.97 39.18
CA CYS A 313 55.18 -29.28 40.44
C CYS A 313 54.83 -30.15 41.66
N TYR A 314 53.70 -30.85 41.64
CA TYR A 314 53.26 -31.72 42.74
C TYR A 314 54.23 -32.88 42.96
N THR A 315 54.67 -33.55 41.89
CA THR A 315 55.68 -34.61 41.97
C THR A 315 57.02 -34.09 42.49
N ARG A 316 57.42 -32.85 42.13
CA ARG A 316 58.65 -32.22 42.62
C ARG A 316 58.60 -31.84 44.11
N ILE A 317 57.44 -31.41 44.62
CA ILE A 317 57.25 -31.05 46.04
C ILE A 317 57.16 -32.30 46.92
N VAL A 318 56.42 -33.33 46.48
CA VAL A 318 56.31 -34.60 47.23
C VAL A 318 57.64 -35.36 47.23
N GLY A 319 58.38 -35.37 46.12
CA GLY A 319 59.73 -35.92 46.07
C GLY A 319 60.71 -35.23 47.03
N SER A 320 60.54 -33.93 47.26
CA SER A 320 61.36 -33.16 48.21
C SER A 320 60.97 -33.39 49.68
N ARG A 321 59.69 -33.70 49.95
CA ARG A 321 59.20 -33.98 51.32
C ARG A 321 59.64 -35.37 51.82
N SER A 322 59.70 -36.37 50.93
CA SER A 322 60.24 -37.70 51.27
C SER A 322 61.72 -37.68 51.67
N VAL A 323 62.49 -36.67 51.26
CA VAL A 323 63.91 -36.53 51.65
C VAL A 323 64.05 -35.87 53.04
N LYS A 324 63.05 -35.11 53.49
CA LYS A 324 63.12 -34.35 54.75
C LYS A 324 62.70 -35.16 55.97
N ASP A 325 61.79 -36.12 55.82
CA ASP A 325 61.36 -36.99 56.93
C ASP A 325 62.41 -38.07 57.27
N SER A 326 63.30 -38.43 56.34
CA SER A 326 64.41 -39.37 56.61
C SER A 326 65.51 -38.79 57.51
N ASN A 327 65.66 -37.46 57.59
CA ASN A 327 66.76 -36.84 58.32
C ASN A 327 66.45 -36.55 59.80
N ASN A 328 65.18 -36.54 60.21
CA ASN A 328 64.79 -36.19 61.58
C ASN A 328 64.64 -37.40 62.53
N VAL A 329 64.86 -38.63 62.05
CA VAL A 329 64.67 -39.87 62.83
C VAL A 329 65.99 -40.49 63.33
N ILE A 330 67.16 -40.01 62.89
CA ILE A 330 68.44 -40.70 63.14
C ILE A 330 69.17 -40.26 64.43
N GLU A 331 68.76 -39.18 65.10
CA GLU A 331 69.53 -38.62 66.22
C GLU A 331 68.86 -38.84 67.59
N GLN A 332 68.68 -40.10 68.01
CA GLN A 332 68.57 -40.45 69.45
C GLN A 332 68.72 -41.96 69.74
N ARG A 333 69.82 -42.29 70.44
CA ARG A 333 70.10 -43.43 71.35
C ARG A 333 70.67 -44.78 70.84
N PRO A 334 71.43 -45.50 71.72
CA PRO A 334 72.56 -46.36 71.33
C PRO A 334 72.36 -47.87 71.58
N ASN A 335 73.29 -48.63 70.99
CA ASN A 335 73.74 -50.01 71.24
C ASN A 335 73.12 -50.82 72.40
N ASN A 336 72.61 -52.01 72.08
CA ASN A 336 73.16 -53.26 72.64
C ASN A 336 72.84 -54.51 71.79
N GLN A 337 73.79 -55.45 71.84
CA GLN A 337 73.95 -56.70 71.08
C GLN A 337 73.00 -57.85 71.44
N GLN A 338 73.13 -58.92 70.61
CA GLN A 338 72.77 -60.35 70.78
C GLN A 338 71.39 -60.77 70.24
N ASN A 339 71.23 -61.90 69.53
CA ASN A 339 72.08 -62.87 68.83
C ASN A 339 71.11 -63.93 68.25
N VAL A 340 71.46 -64.56 67.11
CA VAL A 340 71.14 -65.99 66.78
C VAL A 340 69.66 -66.29 66.39
N GLU A 341 69.24 -67.08 65.38
CA GLU A 341 69.75 -68.16 64.50
C GLU A 341 68.77 -68.27 63.27
N ILE A 342 69.21 -68.47 62.01
CA ILE A 342 69.21 -69.72 61.17
C ILE A 342 67.84 -70.45 61.14
N THR A 343 67.16 -70.72 60.00
CA THR A 343 67.43 -71.74 58.95
C THR A 343 66.34 -71.56 57.85
N GLU A 344 66.62 -71.27 56.57
CA GLU A 344 66.98 -72.15 55.43
C GLU A 344 65.84 -73.01 54.81
N VAL A 345 65.98 -73.26 53.48
CA VAL A 345 65.31 -74.27 52.60
C VAL A 345 64.05 -73.78 51.86
N PHE A 346 63.91 -73.75 50.52
CA PHE A 346 64.64 -74.25 49.34
C PHE A 346 64.47 -73.25 48.17
#